data_AF-K1R439-F1
#
_entry.id   AF-K1R439-F1
#
_cell.length_a   1.000
_cell.length_b   1.000
_cell.length_c   1.000
_cell.angle_alpha   90.00
_cell.angle_beta   90.00
_cell.angle_gamma   90.00
#
_symmetry.space_group_name_H-M   'P 1'
#
loop_
_entity.id
_entity.type
_entity.pdbx_description
1 polymer ?
#
loop_
_entity_poly.entity_id
_entity_poly.type
_entity_poly.pdbx_seq_one_letter_code
_entity_poly.pdbx_strand_id
1 'polypeptide(L)' 'MKRMKLSELTGNEILAQSLMTWDYQIILPEGAVLKKEYIDKIEEMGILEVYVKEDESNEIV' A
#
# COMPACT_ATOMS: atom_id res chain seq x y z
N MET A 1 -4.81 6.70 8.56
CA MET A 1 -4.23 6.18 7.30
C MET A 1 -3.10 7.10 6.88
N LYS A 2 -2.00 6.53 6.37
CA LYS A 2 -0.81 7.29 6.01
C LYS A 2 -0.47 7.11 4.54
N ARG A 3 -0.19 8.20 3.83
CA ARG A 3 0.37 8.14 2.47
C ARG A 3 1.86 7.81 2.57
N MET A 4 2.30 6.79 1.86
CA MET A 4 3.70 6.37 1.79
C MET A 4 4.12 6.14 0.35
N LYS A 5 5.39 6.42 0.05
CA LYS A 5 5.98 6.05 -1.25
C LYS A 5 6.24 4.55 -1.28
N LEU A 6 6.11 3.93 -2.45
CA LEU A 6 6.43 2.50 -2.60
C LEU A 6 7.87 2.17 -2.21
N SER A 7 8.81 3.07 -2.49
CA SER A 7 10.22 2.91 -2.10
C SER A 7 10.46 2.94 -0.58
N GLU A 8 9.48 3.39 0.22
CA GLU A 8 9.54 3.37 1.69
C GLU A 8 8.87 2.13 2.30
N LEU A 9 8.18 1.33 1.49
CA LEU A 9 7.50 0.12 1.98
C LEU A 9 8.50 -1.02 2.15
N THR A 10 8.32 -1.78 3.23
CA THR A 10 9.22 -2.87 3.59
C THR A 10 8.69 -4.25 3.19
N GLY A 11 7.40 -4.36 2.87
CA GLY A 11 6.80 -5.62 2.43
C GLY A 11 5.80 -6.25 3.40
N ASN A 12 5.40 -5.54 4.46
CA ASN A 12 4.50 -6.02 5.51
C ASN A 12 3.36 -5.05 5.83
N GLU A 13 3.31 -3.90 5.16
CA GLU A 13 2.31 -2.88 5.38
C GLU A 13 0.94 -3.32 4.85
N ILE A 14 -0.14 -2.86 5.48
CA ILE A 14 -1.50 -3.19 5.06
C ILE A 14 -2.09 -1.99 4.31
N LEU A 15 -2.70 -2.21 3.14
CA LEU A 15 -3.41 -1.15 2.43
C LEU A 15 -4.58 -0.60 3.26
N ALA A 16 -4.61 0.73 3.40
CA ALA A 16 -5.72 1.44 4.05
C ALA A 16 -6.90 1.68 3.10
N GLN A 17 -6.71 1.55 1.79
CA GLN A 17 -7.78 1.62 0.81
C GLN A 17 -7.46 0.71 -0.38
N SER A 18 -8.48 0.37 -1.16
CA SER A 18 -8.28 -0.41 -2.39
C SER A 18 -7.46 0.38 -3.39
N LEU A 19 -6.44 -0.26 -3.95
CA LEU A 19 -5.69 0.25 -5.08
C LEU A 19 -6.45 -0.11 -6.36
N MET A 20 -6.78 0.89 -7.15
CA MET A 20 -7.59 0.73 -8.35
C MET A 20 -7.01 1.50 -9.53
N THR A 21 -7.21 0.97 -10.74
CA THR A 21 -6.90 1.66 -11.99
C THR A 21 -7.90 2.78 -12.26
N TRP A 22 -7.60 3.62 -13.25
CA TRP A 22 -8.49 4.71 -13.70
C TRP A 22 -9.86 4.22 -14.19
N ASP A 23 -9.95 2.99 -14.69
CA ASP A 23 -11.19 2.33 -15.09
C ASP A 23 -11.90 1.61 -13.93
N TYR A 24 -11.51 1.88 -12.68
CA TYR A 24 -12.08 1.35 -11.45
C TYR A 24 -11.88 -0.16 -11.25
N GLN A 25 -10.95 -0.80 -11.96
CA GLN A 25 -10.56 -2.17 -11.66
C GLN A 25 -9.69 -2.21 -10.41
N ILE A 26 -10.06 -3.06 -9.46
CA ILE A 26 -9.30 -3.26 -8.22
C ILE A 26 -8.04 -4.07 -8.55
N ILE A 27 -6.87 -3.46 -8.33
CA ILE A 27 -5.56 -4.11 -8.40
C ILE A 27 -5.31 -4.87 -7.10
N LEU A 28 -5.52 -4.20 -5.96
CA LEU A 28 -5.45 -4.79 -4.64
C LEU A 28 -6.58 -4.24 -3.75
N PRO A 29 -7.29 -5.12 -3.03
CA PRO A 29 -8.33 -4.66 -2.12
C PRO A 29 -7.75 -3.99 -0.88
N GLU A 30 -8.55 -3.14 -0.24
CA GLU A 30 -8.29 -2.66 1.12
C GLU A 30 -8.03 -3.84 2.06
N GLY A 31 -7.05 -3.69 2.96
CA GLY A 31 -6.67 -4.75 3.90
C GLY A 31 -5.70 -5.77 3.32
N ALA A 32 -5.34 -5.67 2.03
CA ALA A 32 -4.27 -6.49 1.47
C ALA A 32 -2.91 -6.11 2.06
N VAL A 33 -2.10 -7.13 2.37
CA VAL A 33 -0.71 -6.97 2.78
C VAL A 33 0.16 -6.69 1.55
N LEU A 34 0.86 -5.56 1.54
CA LEU A 34 1.79 -5.16 0.49
C LEU A 34 3.07 -5.96 0.59
N LYS A 35 3.07 -7.16 0.01
CA LYS A 35 4.29 -7.97 -0.15
C LYS A 35 5.22 -7.33 -1.18
N LYS A 36 6.51 -7.64 -1.08
CA LYS A 36 7.54 -7.16 -2.02
C LYS A 36 7.17 -7.38 -3.50
N GLU A 37 6.68 -8.57 -3.85
CA GLU A 37 6.23 -8.87 -5.22
C GLU A 37 5.10 -7.93 -5.71
N TYR A 38 4.21 -7.51 -4.80
CA TYR A 38 3.16 -6.56 -5.15
C TYR A 38 3.72 -5.15 -5.29
N ILE A 39 4.63 -4.74 -4.40
CA ILE A 39 5.30 -3.44 -4.45
C ILE A 39 6.01 -3.27 -5.81
N ASP A 40 6.79 -4.27 -6.23
CA ASP A 40 7.51 -4.26 -7.50
C ASP A 40 6.53 -4.10 -8.68
N LYS A 41 5.44 -4.89 -8.73
CA LYS A 41 4.42 -4.81 -9.79
C LYS A 41 3.72 -3.46 -9.83
N ILE A 42 3.39 -2.89 -8.68
CA ILE A 42 2.72 -1.58 -8.58
C ILE A 42 3.66 -0.47 -9.08
N GLU A 43 4.95 -0.54 -8.73
CA GLU A 43 5.97 0.39 -9.21
C GLU A 43 6.14 0.30 -10.75
N GLU A 44 6.14 -0.92 -11.31
CA GLU A 44 6.17 -1.13 -12.77
C GLU A 44 4.94 -0.54 -13.50
N MET A 45 3.79 -0.47 -12.81
CA MET A 45 2.58 0.18 -13.34
C MET A 45 2.65 1.72 -13.30
N GLY A 46 3.74 2.30 -12.77
CA GLY A 46 3.92 3.75 -12.65
C GLY A 46 3.19 4.38 -11.46
N ILE A 47 2.67 3.56 -10.55
CA ILE A 47 2.12 4.02 -9.28
C ILE A 47 3.30 4.21 -8.34
N LEU A 48 3.39 5.35 -7.66
CA LEU A 48 4.55 5.71 -6.82
C LEU A 48 4.20 5.85 -5.33
N GLU A 49 2.92 6.03 -5.02
CA GLU A 49 2.42 6.30 -3.68
C GLU A 49 1.16 5.49 -3.41
N VAL A 50 1.03 4.97 -2.19
CA VAL A 50 -0.15 4.24 -1.71
C VAL A 50 -0.53 4.69 -0.30
N TYR A 51 -1.76 4.37 0.11
CA TYR A 51 -2.22 4.61 1.47
C TYR A 51 -2.16 3.32 2.27
N VAL A 52 -1.39 3.33 3.36
CA VAL A 52 -1.26 2.21 4.28
C VAL A 52 -1.98 2.50 5.59
N LYS A 53 -2.43 1.44 6.26
CA LYS A 53 -2.96 1.55 7.62
C LYS A 53 -1.84 2.02 8.52
N GLU A 54 -2.17 2.94 9.42
CA GLU A 54 -1.25 3.27 10.49
C GLU A 54 -1.27 2.09 11.44
N ASP A 55 -0.09 1.54 11.71
CA ASP A 55 0.07 0.57 12.78
C ASP A 55 -0.19 1.33 14.09
N GLU A 56 -1.21 0.92 14.85
CA GLU A 56 -1.47 1.48 16.19
C GLU A 56 -0.33 1.20 17.18
N SER A 57 0.75 0.53 16.75
CA SER A 57 1.92 0.16 17.56
C SER A 57 2.85 1.32 17.94
N ASN A 58 2.42 2.58 17.84
CA ASN A 58 3.20 3.72 18.33
C ASN A 58 2.41 4.60 19.31
N GLU A 59 1.66 3.97 20.22
CA GLU A 59 1.40 4.57 21.53
C GLU A 59 2.57 4.21 22.45
N ILE A 60 3.49 5.17 22.58
CA ILE A 60 4.49 5.22 23.65
C ILE A 60 3.79 5.11 25.02
N VAL A 61 4.04 4.03 25.76
CA VAL A 61 3.80 3.94 27.22
C VAL A 61 5.05 3.47 27.94
#